data_AF-A0A838TPB5-F1
#
_entry.id   AF-A0A838TPB5-F1
#
_cell.length_a   1.000
_cell.length_b   1.000
_cell.length_c   1.000
_cell.angle_alpha   90.00
_cell.angle_beta   90.00
_cell.angle_gamma   90.00
#
_symmetry.space_group_name_H-M   'P 1'
#
loop_
_entity.id
_entity.type
_entity.pdbx_description
1 polymer ?
#
loop_
_entity_poly.entity_id
_entity_poly.type
_entity_poly.pdbx_seq_one_letter_code
_entity_poly.pdbx_strand_id
1 'polypeptide(L)'
;FYIIGLHTASSRQARQFKYPTLVFNPHAQFEQLKETAKYDMMKNAVRKRDIAFSGSVNPMLQDFGESSEAYQYSGRKYDESWQCPLKITHAETKHNSSP
;
A
#
# COMPACT_ATOMS: atom_id res chain seq x y z
N PHE A 1 -10.50 0.43 -4.62
CA PHE A 1 -9.77 -0.79 -4.24
C PHE A 1 -8.29 -0.46 -4.20
N TYR A 2 -7.52 -1.11 -3.34
CA TYR A 2 -6.06 -1.14 -3.44
C TYR A 2 -5.64 -2.41 -4.16
N ILE A 3 -4.56 -2.34 -4.92
CA ILE A 3 -4.01 -3.51 -5.60
C ILE A 3 -2.77 -3.95 -4.84
N ILE A 4 -2.75 -5.21 -4.42
CA ILE A 4 -1.59 -5.83 -3.79
C ILE A 4 -0.95 -6.77 -4.80
N GLY A 5 0.34 -6.55 -5.08
CA GLY A 5 1.15 -7.47 -5.89
C GLY A 5 1.75 -8.59 -5.07
N LEU A 6 1.65 -9.82 -5.58
CA LEU A 6 2.30 -11.02 -5.05
C LEU A 6 3.22 -11.61 -6.14
N HIS A 7 4.41 -12.05 -5.75
CA HIS A 7 5.35 -12.72 -6.65
C HIS A 7 6.44 -13.44 -5.85
N THR A 8 7.11 -14.43 -6.46
CA THR A 8 8.12 -15.28 -5.79
C THR A 8 9.27 -14.50 -5.16
N ALA A 9 9.71 -13.42 -5.79
CA ALA A 9 10.80 -12.57 -5.31
C ALA A 9 10.35 -11.46 -4.34
N SER A 10 9.15 -11.53 -3.77
CA SER A 10 8.69 -10.49 -2.85
C SER A 10 9.56 -10.46 -1.58
N SER A 11 9.87 -9.25 -1.12
CA SER A 11 10.66 -9.02 0.10
C SER A 11 9.95 -9.52 1.37
N ARG A 12 8.62 -9.68 1.29
CA ARG A 12 7.78 -10.16 2.38
C ARG A 12 7.25 -11.54 2.06
N GLN A 13 7.46 -12.48 2.97
CA GLN A 13 7.00 -13.87 2.82
C GLN A 13 5.49 -13.95 2.62
N ALA A 14 4.70 -13.11 3.31
CA ALA A 14 3.24 -13.05 3.14
C ALA A 14 2.81 -12.61 1.72
N ARG A 15 3.75 -12.07 0.93
CA ARG A 15 3.53 -11.66 -0.46
C ARG A 15 4.23 -12.57 -1.49
N GLN A 16 4.86 -13.66 -1.03
CA GLN A 16 5.47 -14.65 -1.93
C GLN A 16 4.40 -15.62 -2.42
N PHE A 17 4.15 -15.59 -3.72
CA PHE A 17 3.22 -16.50 -4.40
C PHE A 17 3.90 -17.10 -5.62
N LYS A 18 3.54 -18.34 -5.97
CA LYS A 18 4.20 -19.11 -7.04
C LYS A 18 4.11 -18.42 -8.40
N TYR A 19 3.06 -17.62 -8.61
CA TYR A 19 2.82 -16.90 -9.85
C TYR A 19 2.69 -15.39 -9.55
N PRO A 20 3.02 -14.49 -10.50
CA PRO A 20 2.64 -13.09 -10.39
C PRO A 20 1.13 -12.98 -10.20
N THR A 21 0.67 -12.27 -9.17
CA THR A 21 -0.76 -12.17 -8.84
C THR A 21 -1.11 -10.77 -8.36
N LEU A 22 -2.26 -10.28 -8.80
CA LEU A 22 -2.85 -9.01 -8.36
C LEU A 22 -4.07 -9.31 -7.50
N VAL A 23 -4.06 -8.82 -6.26
CA VAL A 23 -5.19 -8.93 -5.34
C VAL A 23 -5.89 -7.58 -5.26
N PHE A 24 -7.18 -7.56 -5.58
CA PHE A 24 -8.04 -6.39 -5.47
C PHE A 24 -8.63 -6.32 -4.06
N ASN A 25 -8.05 -5.47 -3.22
CA ASN A 25 -8.46 -5.29 -1.84
C ASN A 25 -9.51 -4.14 -1.73
N PRO A 26 -10.77 -4.40 -1.33
CA PRO A 26 -11.81 -3.37 -1.26
C PRO A 26 -11.53 -2.32 -0.18
N HIS A 27 -11.67 -1.04 -0.53
CA HIS A 27 -11.53 0.06 0.44
C HIS A 27 -12.72 0.13 1.41
N ALA A 28 -13.93 -0.19 0.93
CA ALA A 28 -15.16 -0.05 1.70
C ALA A 28 -15.14 -0.80 3.04
N GLN A 29 -14.48 -1.96 3.10
CA GLN A 29 -14.34 -2.73 4.34
C GLN A 29 -13.49 -1.98 5.39
N PHE A 30 -12.46 -1.24 4.96
CA PHE A 30 -11.65 -0.44 5.87
C PHE A 30 -12.41 0.77 6.41
N GLU A 31 -13.21 1.42 5.58
CA GLU A 31 -14.04 2.55 6.01
C GLU A 31 -15.07 2.13 7.06
N GLN A 32 -15.75 0.99 6.85
CA GLN A 32 -16.65 0.42 7.86
C GLN A 32 -15.95 0.09 9.18
N LEU A 33 -14.70 -0.39 9.13
CA LEU A 33 -13.91 -0.66 10.33
C LEU A 33 -13.48 0.62 11.06
N LYS A 34 -13.24 1.72 10.34
CA LYS A 34 -12.97 3.05 10.93
C LYS A 34 -14.21 3.62 11.58
N GLU A 35 -15.35 3.60 10.89
CA GLU A 35 -16.65 4.07 11.41
C GLU A 35 -17.07 3.36 12.69
N THR A 36 -16.74 2.06 12.81
CA THR A 36 -17.05 1.25 13.99
C THR A 36 -15.98 1.26 15.08
N ALA A 37 -14.95 2.12 14.96
CA ALA A 37 -13.80 2.20 15.87
C ALA A 37 -13.06 0.85 16.09
N LYS A 38 -13.19 -0.10 15.15
CA LYS A 38 -12.53 -1.42 15.21
C LYS A 38 -11.22 -1.47 14.44
N TYR A 39 -10.87 -0.38 13.76
CA TYR A 39 -9.69 -0.28 12.92
C TYR A 39 -8.40 -0.60 13.68
N ASP A 40 -8.19 -0.02 14.87
CA ASP A 40 -6.97 -0.24 15.64
C ASP A 40 -6.81 -1.68 16.14
N MET A 41 -7.92 -2.32 16.52
CA MET A 41 -7.91 -3.73 16.92
C MET A 41 -7.49 -4.62 15.74
N MET A 42 -8.07 -4.40 14.56
CA MET A 42 -7.71 -5.13 13.34
C MET A 42 -6.23 -4.90 12.99
N LYS A 43 -5.79 -3.64 13.01
CA LYS A 43 -4.40 -3.23 12.74
C LYS A 43 -3.40 -3.95 13.66
N ASN A 44 -3.67 -3.98 14.96
CA ASN A 44 -2.85 -4.67 15.94
C ASN A 44 -2.84 -6.19 15.72
N ALA A 45 -3.99 -6.78 15.39
CA ALA A 45 -4.10 -8.20 15.09
C ALA A 45 -3.34 -8.59 13.81
N VAL A 46 -3.32 -7.74 12.79
CA VAL A 46 -2.51 -7.92 11.57
C VAL A 46 -1.02 -7.80 11.90
N ARG A 47 -0.60 -6.75 12.62
CA ARG A 47 0.80 -6.55 13.02
C ARG A 47 1.35 -7.73 13.83
N LYS A 48 0.58 -8.26 14.77
CA LYS A 48 0.98 -9.44 15.57
C LYS A 48 1.22 -10.68 14.70
N ARG A 49 0.33 -10.93 13.72
CA ARG A 49 0.48 -12.05 12.79
C ARG A 49 1.66 -11.85 11.84
N ASP A 50 1.89 -10.63 11.37
CA ASP A 50 3.00 -10.32 10.48
C ASP A 50 4.36 -10.45 11.20
N ILE A 51 4.45 -10.05 12.47
CA ILE A 51 5.65 -10.33 13.29
C ILE A 51 5.85 -11.83 13.43
N ALA A 52 4.80 -12.58 13.77
CA ALA A 52 4.89 -14.03 13.95
C ALA A 52 5.28 -14.77 12.67
N PHE A 53 4.86 -14.28 11.49
CA PHE A 53 5.10 -14.94 10.21
C PHE A 53 6.34 -14.43 9.47
N SER A 54 6.62 -13.13 9.53
CA SER A 54 7.66 -12.44 8.76
C SER A 54 8.81 -11.88 9.64
N GLY A 55 8.76 -12.08 10.96
CA GLY A 55 9.78 -11.65 11.93
C GLY A 55 9.81 -10.14 12.24
N SER A 56 9.02 -9.32 11.54
CA SER A 56 8.94 -7.87 11.78
C SER A 56 7.63 -7.33 11.23
N VAL A 57 7.18 -6.18 11.73
CA VAL A 57 6.06 -5.45 11.12
C VAL A 57 6.46 -4.99 9.73
N ASN A 58 5.55 -5.12 8.76
CA ASN A 58 5.71 -4.54 7.44
C ASN A 58 5.93 -3.02 7.54
N PRO A 59 7.12 -2.49 7.19
CA PRO A 59 7.43 -1.07 7.30
C PRO A 59 6.52 -0.22 6.41
N MET A 60 5.87 -0.85 5.42
CA MET A 60 4.94 -0.23 4.50
C MET A 60 3.55 0.01 5.11
N LEU A 61 3.30 -0.47 6.35
CA LEU A 61 2.09 -0.22 7.14
C LEU A 61 2.33 0.87 8.22
N GLN A 62 3.28 1.76 7.98
CA GLN A 62 3.44 2.97 8.81
C GLN A 62 2.21 3.87 8.71
N ASP A 63 2.02 4.68 9.74
CA ASP A 63 0.79 5.44 9.93
C ASP A 63 0.61 6.50 8.82
N PHE A 64 -0.64 6.67 8.39
CA PHE A 64 -1.01 7.55 7.28
C PHE A 64 -0.52 8.99 7.51
N GLY A 65 0.04 9.62 6.47
CA GLY A 65 0.22 11.08 6.41
C GLY A 65 1.66 11.60 6.32
N GLU A 66 2.68 10.79 6.62
CA GLU A 66 4.08 11.27 6.64
C GLU A 66 4.85 11.03 5.32
N SER A 67 4.37 10.15 4.44
CA SER A 67 5.02 9.84 3.17
C SER A 67 4.02 9.43 2.08
N SER A 68 4.46 9.45 0.81
CA SER A 68 3.61 9.05 -0.33
C SER A 68 3.08 7.63 -0.17
N GLU A 69 1.77 7.45 -0.34
CA GLU A 69 1.13 6.13 -0.26
C GLU A 69 1.67 5.14 -1.30
N ALA A 70 2.30 5.62 -2.39
CA ALA A 70 2.95 4.79 -3.39
C ALA A 70 3.96 3.80 -2.77
N TYR A 71 4.65 4.26 -1.73
CA TYR A 71 5.55 3.42 -0.94
C TYR A 71 4.78 2.25 -0.32
N GLN A 72 3.68 2.53 0.36
CA GLN A 72 2.86 1.55 1.08
C GLN A 72 2.37 0.41 0.17
N TYR A 73 1.92 0.77 -1.03
CA TYR A 73 1.36 -0.20 -1.98
C TYR A 73 2.42 -1.02 -2.70
N SER A 74 3.61 -0.47 -2.96
CA SER A 74 4.69 -1.18 -3.66
C SER A 74 5.18 -2.44 -2.95
N GLY A 75 5.09 -2.48 -1.61
CA GLY A 75 5.67 -3.57 -0.80
C GLY A 75 7.19 -3.65 -0.84
N ARG A 76 7.88 -2.64 -1.39
CA ARG A 76 9.33 -2.62 -1.51
C ARG A 76 9.92 -1.65 -0.48
N LYS A 77 10.96 -2.09 0.21
CA LYS A 77 11.76 -1.16 1.02
C LYS A 77 12.54 -0.26 0.07
N TYR A 78 12.29 1.04 0.15
CA TYR A 78 13.05 2.06 -0.57
C TYR A 78 14.08 2.69 0.37
N ASP A 79 15.15 3.19 -0.21
CA ASP A 79 16.09 4.08 0.46
C ASP A 79 15.66 5.55 0.27
N GLU A 80 16.35 6.46 0.95
CA GLU A 80 16.10 7.91 0.87
C GLU A 80 16.40 8.51 -0.51
N SER A 81 17.12 7.78 -1.38
CA SER A 81 17.51 8.24 -2.72
C SER A 81 16.50 7.88 -3.80
N TRP A 82 15.50 7.04 -3.49
CA TRP A 82 14.55 6.57 -4.48
C TRP A 82 13.70 7.72 -5.03
N GLN A 83 13.57 7.74 -6.36
CA GLN A 83 12.66 8.62 -7.07
C GLN A 83 11.70 7.80 -7.93
N CYS A 84 10.46 8.28 -8.05
CA CYS A 84 9.47 7.67 -8.92
C CYS A 84 9.97 7.68 -10.38
N PRO A 85 10.09 6.53 -11.06
CA PRO A 85 10.56 6.48 -12.44
C PRO A 85 9.50 7.03 -13.43
N LEU A 86 8.24 7.07 -13.00
CA LEU A 86 7.15 7.62 -13.79
C LEU A 86 7.21 9.15 -13.76
N LYS A 87 7.64 9.73 -14.88
CA LYS A 87 7.58 11.17 -15.12
C LYS A 87 6.34 11.47 -15.96
N ILE A 88 5.26 11.90 -15.32
CA ILE A 88 4.06 12.34 -16.03
C ILE A 88 4.24 13.82 -16.38
N THR A 89 4.42 14.13 -17.66
CA THR A 89 4.23 15.47 -18.18
C THR A 89 2.74 15.66 -18.42
N HIS A 90 2.06 16.36 -17.50
CA HIS A 90 0.70 16.82 -17.78
C HIS A 90 0.80 17.84 -18.92
N ALA A 91 0.11 17.58 -20.03
CA ALA A 91 -0.15 18.64 -21.00
C ALA A 91 -0.92 19.73 -20.26
N GLU A 92 -0.53 21.00 -20.46
CA GLU A 92 -1.22 22.14 -19.86
C GLU A 92 -2.72 22.01 -20.15
N THR A 93 -3.53 21.94 -19.09
CA THR A 93 -4.96 22.12 -19.20
C THR A 93 -5.18 23.51 -19.78
N LYS A 94 -5.45 23.60 -21.08
CA LYS A 94 -6.07 24.81 -21.62
C LYS A 94 -7.35 25.00 -20.84
N HIS A 95 -7.36 25.96 -19.92
CA HIS A 95 -8.59 26.48 -19.36
C HIS A 95 -9.40 27.06 -20.53
N ASN A 96 -10.24 26.21 -21.14
CA ASN A 96 -11.32 26.70 -21.96
C ASN A 96 -12.33 27.29 -20.98
N SER A 97 -12.19 28.58 -20.70
CA SER A 97 -13.30 29.38 -20.20
C SER A 97 -14.39 29.30 -21.26
N SER A 98 -15.45 28.54 -20.97
CA SER A 98 -16.68 28.62 -21.77
C SER A 98 -17.26 30.04 -21.64
N PRO A 99 -17.79 30.61 -22.74
CA PRO A 99 -18.42 31.93 -22.75
C PRO A 99 -19.71 31.98 -21.91
#